data_AF-A0A5A9NU29-F1
#
_entry.id   AF-A0A5A9NU29-F1
#
_cell.length_a   1.000
_cell.length_b   1.000
_cell.length_c   1.000
_cell.angle_alpha   90.00
_cell.angle_beta   90.00
_cell.angle_gamma   90.00
#
_symmetry.space_group_name_H-M   'P 1'
#
loop_
_entity.id
_entity.type
_entity.pdbx_description
1 polymer ?
#
loop_
_entity_poly.entity_id
_entity_poly.type
_entity_poly.pdbx_seq_one_letter_code
_entity_poly.pdbx_strand_id
1 'polypeptide(L)'
;MSQSVVGLTCRLDVLELQEERVKSRFSHRQIHLLNPLSFTQYVVGSQLSLSQDFPHPKFCDEWNRSVTKLCEDKSVEEILRRQFNSSKDFRSLYMLLFLAVIRVSPSHSTLRESDLLEASRLISADSKANILHGLSVLELCLIIAMKHLNDTYDGEPFNFQMVHNEFTKFIHRKSHTIHKFEKPVVMKAFEHLVELEMVRVVDSATGKVQREYQLMRLMLEHGQVMEALQKYPQCPTDVKQWALSAFA
;
A
#
# COMPACT_ATOMS: atom_id res chain seq x y z
N MET A 1 8.76 50.92 -4.53
CA MET A 1 8.32 49.60 -5.04
C MET A 1 7.43 48.96 -3.99
N SER A 2 6.21 48.56 -4.35
CA SER A 2 5.35 47.75 -3.48
C SER A 2 5.76 46.29 -3.60
N GLN A 3 6.11 45.65 -2.48
CA GLN A 3 6.39 44.21 -2.42
C GLN A 3 5.12 43.47 -1.99
N SER A 4 4.91 42.27 -2.52
CA SER A 4 3.82 41.37 -2.12
C SER A 4 4.39 40.00 -1.80
N VAL A 5 3.96 39.44 -0.67
CA VAL A 5 4.38 38.11 -0.21
C VAL A 5 3.18 37.18 -0.31
N VAL A 6 3.35 36.08 -1.04
CA VAL A 6 2.33 35.02 -1.19
C VAL A 6 2.90 33.74 -0.59
N GLY A 7 2.26 33.25 0.48
CA GLY A 7 2.61 31.97 1.10
C GLY A 7 1.67 30.87 0.65
N LEU A 8 2.23 29.70 0.31
CA LEU A 8 1.47 28.49 -0.02
C LEU A 8 1.72 27.46 1.09
N THR A 9 0.65 26.89 1.65
CA THR A 9 0.73 25.88 2.70
C THR A 9 -0.47 24.94 2.64
N CYS A 10 -0.28 23.69 3.07
CA CYS A 10 -1.36 22.75 3.33
C CYS A 10 -1.80 22.72 4.80
N ARG A 11 -1.07 23.41 5.69
CA ARG A 11 -1.38 23.46 7.12
C ARG A 11 -2.49 24.48 7.40
N LEU A 12 -3.57 24.00 8.00
CA LEU A 12 -4.69 24.85 8.42
C LEU A 12 -4.33 25.71 9.65
N ASP A 13 -3.42 25.24 10.49
CA ASP A 13 -2.95 25.87 11.73
C ASP A 13 -1.74 26.79 11.52
N VAL A 14 -1.42 27.16 10.28
CA VAL A 14 -0.23 27.96 9.94
C VAL A 14 -0.15 29.29 10.71
N LEU A 15 -1.29 29.90 11.07
CA LEU A 15 -1.33 31.16 11.83
C LEU A 15 -0.95 31.00 13.31
N GLU A 16 -0.99 29.79 13.85
CA GLU A 16 -0.62 29.49 15.23
C GLU A 16 0.88 29.25 15.38
N LEU A 17 1.54 28.89 14.28
CA LEU A 17 2.99 28.65 14.22
C LEU A 17 3.81 29.94 14.08
N GLN A 18 3.15 31.06 13.78
CA GLN A 18 3.82 32.33 13.57
C GLN A 18 4.15 32.98 14.91
N GLU A 19 5.41 33.43 15.06
CA GLU A 19 5.80 34.31 16.15
C GLU A 19 4.92 35.58 16.15
N GLU A 20 4.58 36.09 17.32
CA GLU A 20 3.65 37.22 17.52
C GLU A 20 3.98 38.43 16.63
N ARG A 21 5.28 38.74 16.47
CA ARG A 21 5.77 39.88 15.66
C ARG A 21 5.51 39.72 14.17
N VAL A 22 5.48 38.48 13.68
CA VAL A 22 5.18 38.14 12.28
C VAL A 22 3.68 38.14 12.09
N LYS A 23 2.95 37.47 12.99
CA LYS A 23 1.50 37.40 12.99
C LYS A 23 0.86 38.79 13.00
N SER A 24 1.38 39.71 13.82
CA SER A 24 0.93 41.10 13.89
C SER A 24 1.11 41.89 12.59
N ARG A 25 2.13 41.55 11.77
CA ARG A 25 2.40 42.21 10.48
C ARG A 25 1.75 41.50 9.30
N PHE A 26 1.18 40.31 9.51
CA PHE A 26 0.50 39.56 8.47
C PHE A 26 -0.84 40.22 8.16
N SER A 27 -1.18 40.34 6.87
CA SER A 27 -2.42 41.03 6.44
C SER A 27 -3.70 40.22 6.72
N HIS A 28 -3.58 39.03 7.29
CA HIS A 28 -4.67 38.09 7.60
C HIS A 28 -5.56 37.72 6.41
N ARG A 29 -5.10 37.98 5.17
CA ARG A 29 -5.80 37.58 3.94
C ARG A 29 -5.50 36.12 3.65
N GLN A 30 -6.49 35.27 3.77
CA GLN A 30 -6.39 33.84 3.47
C GLN A 30 -7.30 33.47 2.30
N ILE A 31 -6.75 32.69 1.37
CA ILE A 31 -7.50 32.10 0.26
C ILE A 31 -7.48 30.60 0.49
N HIS A 32 -8.63 30.01 0.80
CA HIS A 32 -8.75 28.57 0.98
C HIS A 32 -9.15 27.92 -0.35
N LEU A 33 -8.26 27.08 -0.88
CA LEU A 33 -8.53 26.24 -2.04
C LEU A 33 -9.04 24.87 -1.58
N LEU A 34 -10.29 24.84 -1.11
CA LEU A 34 -10.96 23.59 -0.73
C LEU A 34 -11.59 22.96 -1.96
N ASN A 35 -11.60 21.62 -2.01
CA ASN A 35 -12.08 20.88 -3.16
C ASN A 35 -13.37 20.10 -2.82
N PRO A 36 -14.56 20.74 -2.85
CA PRO A 36 -15.84 20.06 -2.63
C PRO A 36 -16.27 19.31 -3.89
N LEU A 37 -15.41 18.44 -4.43
CA LEU A 37 -15.77 17.66 -5.62
C LEU A 37 -16.89 16.69 -5.30
N SER A 38 -17.94 16.76 -6.10
CA SER A 38 -18.85 15.65 -6.33
C SER A 38 -18.24 14.68 -7.35
N PHE A 39 -18.69 13.42 -7.35
CA PHE A 39 -18.28 12.45 -8.36
C PHE A 39 -18.62 12.92 -9.78
N THR A 40 -19.74 13.62 -9.96
CA THR A 40 -20.13 14.19 -11.26
C THR A 40 -19.13 15.23 -11.78
N GLN A 41 -18.43 15.94 -10.88
CA GLN A 41 -17.36 16.89 -11.21
C GLN A 41 -15.99 16.23 -11.37
N TYR A 42 -15.87 14.94 -11.07
CA TYR A 42 -14.67 14.13 -11.28
C TYR A 42 -14.57 13.74 -12.76
N VAL A 43 -14.43 14.76 -13.62
CA VAL A 43 -14.54 14.61 -15.07
C VAL A 43 -13.23 14.08 -15.63
N VAL A 44 -13.21 12.78 -15.94
CA VAL A 44 -12.07 12.12 -16.60
C VAL A 44 -12.03 12.41 -18.10
N GLY A 45 -13.20 12.53 -18.73
CA GLY A 45 -13.31 12.73 -20.18
C GLY A 45 -12.57 13.97 -20.67
N SER A 46 -12.66 15.09 -19.96
CA SER A 46 -11.96 16.34 -20.34
C SER A 46 -10.44 16.25 -20.16
N GLN A 47 -9.95 15.42 -19.24
CA GLN A 47 -8.52 15.24 -18.99
C GLN A 47 -7.85 14.32 -20.02
N LEU A 48 -8.62 13.43 -20.64
CA LEU A 48 -8.15 12.50 -21.67
C LEU A 48 -8.44 12.99 -23.10
N SER A 49 -9.31 13.97 -23.29
CA SER A 49 -9.68 14.47 -24.62
C SER A 49 -8.58 15.33 -25.23
N LEU A 50 -8.39 15.20 -26.54
CA LEU A 50 -7.54 16.07 -27.33
C LEU A 50 -8.25 17.40 -27.61
N SER A 51 -7.48 18.49 -27.59
CA SER A 51 -7.98 19.83 -27.86
C SER A 51 -8.32 20.02 -29.35
N GLN A 52 -9.22 20.98 -29.64
CA GLN A 52 -9.71 21.23 -31.01
C GLN A 52 -8.64 21.81 -31.95
N ASP A 53 -7.57 22.39 -31.39
CA ASP A 53 -6.39 22.87 -32.13
C ASP A 53 -5.42 21.74 -32.52
N PHE A 54 -5.78 20.47 -32.28
CA PHE A 54 -4.95 19.32 -32.64
C PHE A 54 -4.76 19.21 -34.17
N PRO A 55 -3.52 19.02 -34.68
CA PRO A 55 -3.22 19.07 -36.13
C PRO A 55 -3.97 18.08 -37.02
N HIS A 56 -4.46 16.97 -36.46
CA HIS A 56 -5.16 15.92 -37.20
C HIS A 56 -6.63 15.80 -36.74
N PRO A 57 -7.58 16.51 -37.38
CA PRO A 57 -8.94 16.61 -36.88
C PRO A 57 -9.69 15.27 -36.88
N LYS A 58 -9.50 14.43 -37.91
CA LYS A 58 -10.11 13.09 -37.97
C LYS A 58 -9.69 12.20 -36.79
N PHE A 59 -8.40 12.21 -36.48
CA PHE A 59 -7.86 11.47 -35.34
C PHE A 59 -8.36 12.04 -34.02
N CYS A 60 -8.40 13.38 -33.88
CA CYS A 60 -8.95 14.05 -32.71
C CYS A 60 -10.39 13.62 -32.45
N ASP A 61 -11.24 13.62 -33.48
CA ASP A 61 -12.64 13.20 -33.37
C ASP A 61 -12.76 11.71 -33.01
N GLU A 62 -11.95 10.83 -33.61
CA GLU A 62 -11.95 9.40 -33.31
C GLU A 62 -11.49 9.12 -31.87
N TRP A 63 -10.42 9.76 -31.43
CA TRP A 63 -9.91 9.65 -30.06
C TRP A 63 -10.94 10.16 -29.05
N ASN A 64 -11.47 11.37 -29.24
CA ASN A 64 -12.42 11.97 -28.31
C ASN A 64 -13.71 11.14 -28.23
N ARG A 65 -14.21 10.61 -29.36
CA ARG A 65 -15.34 9.65 -29.35
C ARG A 65 -15.01 8.38 -28.56
N SER A 66 -13.79 7.85 -28.69
CA SER A 66 -13.37 6.67 -27.93
C SER A 66 -13.31 6.94 -26.42
N VAL A 67 -12.82 8.12 -26.01
CA VAL A 67 -12.77 8.56 -24.62
C VAL A 67 -14.19 8.74 -24.06
N THR A 68 -15.10 9.37 -24.80
CA THR A 68 -16.51 9.51 -24.37
C THR A 68 -17.15 8.14 -24.13
N LYS A 69 -16.98 7.21 -25.08
CA LYS A 69 -17.50 5.83 -24.95
C LYS A 69 -16.89 5.10 -23.75
N LEU A 70 -15.60 5.30 -23.49
CA LEU A 70 -14.91 4.72 -22.34
C LEU A 70 -15.46 5.25 -21.01
N CYS A 71 -15.81 6.54 -20.93
CA CYS A 71 -16.41 7.13 -19.75
C CYS A 71 -17.86 6.68 -19.48
N GLU A 72 -18.57 6.18 -20.50
CA GLU A 72 -19.92 5.61 -20.38
C GLU A 72 -19.90 4.14 -19.91
N ASP A 73 -18.73 3.50 -19.91
CA ASP A 73 -18.57 2.11 -19.49
C ASP A 73 -18.75 1.96 -17.96
N LYS A 74 -19.62 1.03 -17.54
CA LYS A 74 -19.94 0.82 -16.12
C LYS A 74 -18.75 0.32 -15.30
N SER A 75 -17.87 -0.50 -15.89
CA SER A 75 -16.68 -1.00 -15.21
C SER A 75 -15.67 0.14 -15.01
N VAL A 76 -15.53 1.02 -16.00
CA VAL A 76 -14.73 2.25 -15.87
C VAL A 76 -15.32 3.16 -14.79
N GLU A 77 -16.65 3.37 -14.78
CA GLU A 77 -17.32 4.14 -13.75
C GLU A 77 -17.05 3.58 -12.34
N GLU A 78 -17.10 2.26 -12.17
CA GLU A 78 -16.81 1.62 -10.89
C GLU A 78 -15.34 1.85 -10.45
N ILE A 79 -14.38 1.73 -11.37
CA ILE A 79 -12.97 2.01 -11.12
C ILE A 79 -12.78 3.45 -10.65
N LEU A 80 -13.39 4.41 -11.36
CA LEU A 80 -13.30 5.83 -11.03
C LEU A 80 -14.00 6.14 -9.71
N ARG A 81 -15.13 5.50 -9.42
CA ARG A 81 -15.87 5.65 -8.17
C ARG A 81 -15.07 5.12 -6.98
N ARG A 82 -14.40 3.98 -7.15
CA ARG A 82 -13.48 3.43 -6.16
C ARG A 82 -12.33 4.40 -5.88
N GLN A 83 -11.69 4.91 -6.94
CA GLN A 83 -10.62 5.89 -6.80
C GLN A 83 -11.09 7.17 -6.11
N PHE A 84 -12.25 7.70 -6.48
CA PHE A 84 -12.86 8.89 -5.88
C PHE A 84 -13.20 8.71 -4.39
N ASN A 85 -13.64 7.51 -4.00
CA ASN A 85 -13.92 7.18 -2.61
C ASN A 85 -12.62 7.06 -1.78
N SER A 86 -11.52 6.63 -2.39
CA SER A 86 -10.20 6.55 -1.75
C SER A 86 -9.51 7.92 -1.66
N SER A 87 -9.54 8.72 -2.73
CA SER A 87 -9.02 10.09 -2.73
C SER A 87 -9.80 11.01 -3.68
N LYS A 88 -10.00 12.25 -3.24
CA LYS A 88 -10.66 13.33 -3.99
C LYS A 88 -9.69 14.36 -4.57
N ASP A 89 -8.41 14.00 -4.65
CA ASP A 89 -7.39 14.86 -5.25
C ASP A 89 -7.14 14.51 -6.72
N PHE A 90 -6.89 15.53 -7.55
CA PHE A 90 -6.64 15.35 -8.98
C PHE A 90 -5.29 14.70 -9.27
N ARG A 91 -4.30 14.75 -8.37
CA ARG A 91 -2.99 14.11 -8.60
C ARG A 91 -3.14 12.60 -8.62
N SER A 92 -3.91 12.04 -7.69
CA SER A 92 -4.26 10.61 -7.66
C SER A 92 -5.08 10.20 -8.88
N LEU A 93 -5.96 11.06 -9.39
CA LEU A 93 -6.63 10.82 -10.68
C LEU A 93 -5.60 10.79 -11.82
N TYR A 94 -4.74 11.80 -11.93
CA TYR A 94 -3.76 11.87 -13.01
C TYR A 94 -2.79 10.69 -13.00
N MET A 95 -2.43 10.15 -11.84
CA MET A 95 -1.62 8.93 -11.77
C MET A 95 -2.35 7.73 -12.39
N LEU A 96 -3.65 7.55 -12.10
CA LEU A 96 -4.47 6.50 -12.71
C LEU A 96 -4.54 6.66 -14.24
N LEU A 97 -4.84 7.86 -14.70
CA LEU A 97 -4.96 8.17 -16.13
C LEU A 97 -3.62 8.01 -16.85
N PHE A 98 -2.53 8.50 -16.26
CA PHE A 98 -1.18 8.37 -16.79
C PHE A 98 -0.81 6.88 -16.96
N LEU A 99 -1.03 6.06 -15.93
CA LEU A 99 -0.77 4.62 -16.02
C LEU A 99 -1.64 3.94 -17.09
N ALA A 100 -2.88 4.38 -17.31
CA ALA A 100 -3.67 3.86 -18.42
C ALA A 100 -3.10 4.29 -19.79
N VAL A 101 -2.75 5.57 -19.95
CA VAL A 101 -2.26 6.15 -21.21
C VAL A 101 -0.93 5.55 -21.66
N ILE A 102 0.00 5.23 -20.76
CA ILE A 102 1.29 4.62 -21.15
C ILE A 102 1.15 3.24 -21.82
N ARG A 103 -0.03 2.61 -21.76
CA ARG A 103 -0.31 1.34 -22.44
C ARG A 103 -0.69 1.53 -23.91
N VAL A 104 -1.04 2.75 -24.32
CA VAL A 104 -1.39 3.08 -25.71
C VAL A 104 -0.15 3.01 -26.59
N SER A 105 -0.28 2.32 -27.72
CA SER A 105 0.83 2.09 -28.66
C SER A 105 0.30 2.00 -30.11
N PRO A 106 1.16 1.95 -31.14
CA PRO A 106 0.69 1.81 -32.52
C PRO A 106 -0.17 0.56 -32.78
N SER A 107 0.03 -0.53 -32.03
CA SER A 107 -0.80 -1.75 -32.09
C SER A 107 -2.02 -1.71 -31.16
N HIS A 108 -2.08 -0.73 -30.25
CA HIS A 108 -3.16 -0.51 -29.28
C HIS A 108 -3.47 1.00 -29.22
N SER A 109 -4.13 1.51 -30.27
CA SER A 109 -4.23 2.94 -30.56
C SER A 109 -5.32 3.69 -29.77
N THR A 110 -6.09 3.01 -28.93
CA THR A 110 -7.21 3.56 -28.16
C THR A 110 -7.16 3.05 -26.74
N LEU A 111 -7.53 3.89 -25.76
CA LEU A 111 -7.73 3.45 -24.39
C LEU A 111 -8.90 2.48 -24.28
N ARG A 112 -8.70 1.40 -23.52
CA ARG A 112 -9.72 0.39 -23.21
C ARG A 112 -9.94 0.30 -21.71
N GLU A 113 -11.07 -0.28 -21.33
CA GLU A 113 -11.42 -0.57 -19.93
C GLU A 113 -10.31 -1.36 -19.22
N SER A 114 -9.73 -2.35 -19.89
CA SER A 114 -8.63 -3.17 -19.36
C SER A 114 -7.40 -2.36 -18.95
N ASP A 115 -7.12 -1.23 -19.62
CA ASP A 115 -5.97 -0.38 -19.31
C ASP A 115 -6.17 0.38 -17.99
N LEU A 116 -7.39 0.87 -17.76
CA LEU A 116 -7.81 1.50 -16.52
C LEU A 116 -7.91 0.48 -15.38
N LEU A 117 -8.39 -0.73 -15.66
CA LEU A 117 -8.45 -1.81 -14.69
C LEU A 117 -7.04 -2.18 -14.20
N GLU A 118 -6.10 -2.34 -15.12
CA GLU A 118 -4.73 -2.69 -14.77
C GLU A 118 -4.00 -1.51 -14.08
N ALA A 119 -4.23 -0.27 -14.52
CA ALA A 119 -3.74 0.91 -13.82
C ALA A 119 -4.28 1.00 -12.38
N SER A 120 -5.57 0.71 -12.19
CA SER A 120 -6.22 0.68 -10.88
C SER A 120 -5.58 -0.37 -9.97
N ARG A 121 -5.36 -1.59 -10.48
CA ARG A 121 -4.67 -2.66 -9.73
C ARG A 121 -3.27 -2.28 -9.27
N LEU A 122 -2.49 -1.60 -10.12
CA LEU A 122 -1.15 -1.16 -9.76
C LEU A 122 -1.16 -0.11 -8.64
N ILE A 123 -2.10 0.83 -8.68
CA ILE A 123 -2.22 1.88 -7.67
C ILE A 123 -2.76 1.33 -6.35
N SER A 124 -3.67 0.36 -6.40
CA SER A 124 -4.28 -0.25 -5.22
C SER A 124 -3.49 -1.43 -4.65
N ALA A 125 -2.32 -1.75 -5.19
CA ALA A 125 -1.56 -2.92 -4.77
C ALA A 125 -1.03 -2.77 -3.33
N ASP A 126 -1.26 -3.79 -2.50
CA ASP A 126 -0.71 -3.81 -1.15
C ASP A 126 0.79 -4.17 -1.19
N SER A 127 1.62 -3.17 -0.91
CA SER A 127 3.08 -3.32 -0.86
C SER A 127 3.56 -4.38 0.13
N LYS A 128 2.91 -4.53 1.30
CA LYS A 128 3.30 -5.53 2.29
C LYS A 128 2.93 -6.93 1.83
N ALA A 129 1.74 -7.11 1.27
CA ALA A 129 1.34 -8.39 0.66
C ALA A 129 2.31 -8.81 -0.46
N ASN A 130 2.76 -7.86 -1.29
CA ASN A 130 3.77 -8.13 -2.32
C ASN A 130 5.12 -8.57 -1.75
N ILE A 131 5.58 -7.96 -0.64
CA ILE A 131 6.81 -8.38 0.04
C ILE A 131 6.67 -9.80 0.61
N LEU A 132 5.50 -10.14 1.19
CA LEU A 132 5.23 -11.47 1.73
C LEU A 132 5.38 -12.59 0.69
N HIS A 133 5.07 -12.30 -0.59
CA HIS A 133 5.27 -13.25 -1.68
C HIS A 133 6.74 -13.57 -1.99
N GLY A 134 7.67 -12.67 -1.62
CA GLY A 134 9.10 -12.83 -1.84
C GLY A 134 9.86 -13.46 -0.67
N LEU A 135 9.22 -13.68 0.48
CA LEU A 135 9.86 -14.25 1.66
C LEU A 135 10.20 -15.73 1.45
N SER A 136 11.18 -16.24 2.16
CA SER A 136 11.45 -17.69 2.22
C SER A 136 10.39 -18.43 3.04
N VAL A 137 10.30 -19.75 2.85
CA VAL A 137 9.39 -20.61 3.64
C VAL A 137 9.68 -20.53 5.14
N LEU A 138 10.96 -20.37 5.53
CA LEU A 138 11.35 -20.22 6.94
C LEU A 138 10.76 -18.94 7.53
N GLU A 139 10.92 -17.82 6.84
CA GLU A 139 10.39 -16.52 7.27
C GLU A 139 8.86 -16.52 7.32
N LEU A 140 8.22 -17.14 6.34
CA LEU A 140 6.78 -17.35 6.33
C LEU A 140 6.32 -18.17 7.55
N CYS A 141 7.08 -19.21 7.94
CA CYS A 141 6.80 -19.97 9.15
C CYS A 141 6.96 -19.13 10.42
N LEU A 142 7.96 -18.24 10.47
CA LEU A 142 8.14 -17.33 11.60
C LEU A 142 6.99 -16.32 11.68
N ILE A 143 6.48 -15.81 10.56
CA ILE A 143 5.28 -14.95 10.53
C ILE A 143 4.06 -15.70 11.05
N ILE A 144 3.85 -16.96 10.67
CA ILE A 144 2.74 -17.78 11.21
C ILE A 144 2.90 -17.96 12.72
N ALA A 145 4.10 -18.27 13.22
CA ALA A 145 4.35 -18.36 14.66
C ALA A 145 4.06 -17.05 15.39
N MET A 146 4.54 -15.92 14.87
CA MET A 146 4.28 -14.59 15.43
C MET A 146 2.79 -14.26 15.45
N LYS A 147 2.08 -14.56 14.35
CA LYS A 147 0.64 -14.33 14.27
C LYS A 147 -0.12 -15.22 15.26
N HIS A 148 0.25 -16.49 15.39
CA HIS A 148 -0.35 -17.38 16.38
C HIS A 148 -0.17 -16.86 17.81
N LEU A 149 1.03 -16.38 18.15
CA LEU A 149 1.29 -15.74 19.44
C LEU A 149 0.42 -14.47 19.61
N ASN A 150 0.34 -13.64 18.58
CA ASN A 150 -0.46 -12.42 18.61
C ASN A 150 -1.95 -12.70 18.84
N ASP A 151 -2.50 -13.76 18.24
CA ASP A 151 -3.89 -14.18 18.45
C ASP A 151 -4.09 -14.83 19.84
N THR A 152 -3.14 -15.68 20.27
CA THR A 152 -3.21 -16.40 21.56
C THR A 152 -3.12 -15.46 22.76
N TYR A 153 -2.31 -14.41 22.63
CA TYR A 153 -2.02 -13.46 23.71
C TYR A 153 -2.64 -12.07 23.45
N ASP A 154 -3.70 -11.98 22.66
CA ASP A 154 -4.50 -10.75 22.45
C ASP A 154 -3.68 -9.48 22.12
N GLY A 155 -2.73 -9.60 21.19
CA GLY A 155 -1.91 -8.48 20.71
C GLY A 155 -0.74 -8.08 21.62
N GLU A 156 -0.46 -8.85 22.68
CA GLU A 156 0.72 -8.67 23.52
C GLU A 156 2.02 -8.91 22.73
N PRO A 157 3.09 -8.15 23.01
CA PRO A 157 4.34 -8.27 22.29
C PRO A 157 5.06 -9.57 22.60
N PHE A 158 5.86 -10.03 21.64
CA PHE A 158 6.64 -11.27 21.75
C PHE A 158 8.14 -10.99 21.54
N ASN A 159 8.98 -11.90 22.02
CA ASN A 159 10.42 -11.87 21.72
C ASN A 159 10.81 -13.07 20.83
N PHE A 160 12.06 -13.07 20.33
CA PHE A 160 12.55 -14.14 19.46
C PHE A 160 12.44 -15.53 20.12
N GLN A 161 12.69 -15.65 21.43
CA GLN A 161 12.63 -16.93 22.10
C GLN A 161 11.21 -17.54 22.10
N MET A 162 10.18 -16.72 22.26
CA MET A 162 8.78 -17.15 22.16
C MET A 162 8.45 -17.65 20.75
N VAL A 163 8.85 -16.88 19.72
CA VAL A 163 8.64 -17.24 18.30
C VAL A 163 9.39 -18.52 17.94
N HIS A 164 10.65 -18.64 18.35
CA HIS A 164 11.47 -19.82 18.12
C HIS A 164 10.88 -21.05 18.80
N ASN A 165 10.37 -20.93 20.03
CA ASN A 165 9.71 -22.02 20.73
C ASN A 165 8.45 -22.48 19.97
N GLU A 166 7.64 -21.55 19.47
CA GLU A 166 6.42 -21.86 18.73
C GLU A 166 6.72 -22.52 17.38
N PHE A 167 7.69 -21.98 16.63
CA PHE A 167 8.22 -22.61 15.42
C PHE A 167 8.75 -24.03 15.70
N THR A 168 9.48 -24.20 16.80
CA THR A 168 10.04 -25.50 17.19
C THR A 168 8.94 -26.52 17.50
N LYS A 169 7.84 -26.12 18.17
CA LYS A 169 6.68 -27.01 18.41
C LYS A 169 6.09 -27.53 17.10
N PHE A 170 5.99 -26.67 16.09
CA PHE A 170 5.49 -27.07 14.77
C PHE A 170 6.42 -28.09 14.08
N ILE A 171 7.72 -27.82 14.04
CA ILE A 171 8.71 -28.73 13.42
C ILE A 171 8.74 -30.11 14.09
N HIS A 172 8.60 -30.16 15.42
CA HIS A 172 8.57 -31.44 16.15
C HIS A 172 7.33 -32.27 15.82
N ARG A 173 6.18 -31.63 15.51
CA ARG A 173 4.93 -32.32 15.16
C ARG A 173 4.91 -32.78 13.69
N LYS A 174 5.64 -32.11 12.78
CA LYS A 174 5.56 -32.29 11.32
C LYS A 174 6.92 -32.62 10.67
N SER A 175 7.75 -33.39 11.37
CA SER A 175 9.21 -33.58 11.17
C SER A 175 9.72 -34.00 9.78
N HIS A 176 8.89 -34.21 8.76
CA HIS A 176 9.31 -34.75 7.46
C HIS A 176 9.36 -33.73 6.31
N THR A 177 8.71 -32.57 6.44
CA THR A 177 8.47 -31.65 5.31
C THR A 177 9.21 -30.32 5.42
N ILE A 178 9.65 -29.93 6.61
CA ILE A 178 10.41 -28.70 6.82
C ILE A 178 11.74 -29.04 7.47
N HIS A 179 12.80 -28.51 6.87
CA HIS A 179 14.16 -28.68 7.37
C HIS A 179 14.26 -28.14 8.80
N LYS A 180 14.90 -28.92 9.67
CA LYS A 180 15.32 -28.47 11.01
C LYS A 180 16.48 -27.50 10.81
N PHE A 181 16.23 -26.22 10.98
CA PHE A 181 17.24 -25.17 10.92
C PHE A 181 17.87 -24.96 12.30
N GLU A 182 19.16 -24.68 12.34
CA GLU A 182 19.85 -24.29 13.57
C GLU A 182 19.39 -22.91 14.04
N LYS A 183 19.38 -22.67 15.36
CA LYS A 183 18.94 -21.41 15.97
C LYS A 183 19.57 -20.15 15.32
N PRO A 184 20.88 -20.11 14.97
CA PRO A 184 21.46 -18.95 14.29
C PRO A 184 20.86 -18.66 12.92
N VAL A 185 20.46 -19.69 12.16
CA VAL A 185 19.79 -19.53 10.85
C VAL A 185 18.39 -18.96 11.04
N VAL A 186 17.66 -19.44 12.05
CA VAL A 186 16.33 -18.92 12.41
C VAL A 186 16.43 -17.47 12.90
N MET A 187 17.46 -17.14 13.68
CA MET A 187 17.73 -15.78 14.12
C MET A 187 18.02 -14.85 12.93
N LYS A 188 18.83 -15.29 11.96
CA LYS A 188 19.09 -14.52 10.74
C LYS A 188 17.81 -14.23 9.94
N ALA A 189 16.92 -15.22 9.80
CA ALA A 189 15.63 -15.03 9.15
C ALA A 189 14.73 -14.06 9.92
N PHE A 190 14.73 -14.14 11.26
CA PHE A 190 14.02 -13.19 12.11
C PHE A 190 14.57 -11.76 11.98
N GLU A 191 15.89 -11.59 11.97
CA GLU A 191 16.54 -10.28 11.76
C GLU A 191 16.18 -9.70 10.38
N HIS A 192 16.13 -10.51 9.33
CA HIS A 192 15.69 -10.05 8.01
C HIS A 192 14.22 -9.57 8.01
N LEU A 193 13.32 -10.24 8.74
CA LEU A 193 11.94 -9.76 8.93
C LEU A 193 11.86 -8.41 9.66
N VAL A 194 12.79 -8.14 10.58
CA VAL A 194 12.92 -6.84 11.24
C VAL A 194 13.47 -5.80 10.27
N GLU A 195 14.47 -6.13 9.45
CA GLU A 195 15.01 -5.25 8.41
C GLU A 195 13.95 -4.86 7.37
N LEU A 196 13.03 -5.76 7.05
CA LEU A 196 11.88 -5.49 6.17
C LEU A 196 10.74 -4.72 6.83
N GLU A 197 10.87 -4.34 8.11
CA GLU A 197 9.82 -3.72 8.93
C GLU A 197 8.49 -4.52 9.02
N MET A 198 8.55 -5.83 8.78
CA MET A 198 7.41 -6.72 9.03
C MET A 198 7.21 -6.94 10.54
N VAL A 199 8.27 -6.74 11.31
CA VAL A 199 8.31 -6.83 12.76
C VAL A 199 9.04 -5.61 13.31
N ARG A 200 8.51 -4.98 14.36
CA ARG A 200 9.11 -3.77 14.95
C ARG A 200 9.26 -3.91 16.46
N VAL A 201 10.37 -3.40 17.01
CA VAL A 201 10.61 -3.33 18.46
C VAL A 201 9.61 -2.36 19.11
N VAL A 202 9.04 -2.74 20.25
CA VAL A 202 8.03 -1.94 20.97
C VAL A 202 8.66 -0.74 21.68
N ASP A 203 9.85 -0.89 22.24
CA ASP A 203 10.58 0.17 22.95
C ASP A 203 11.97 0.44 22.37
N SER A 204 12.26 1.72 22.10
CA SER A 204 13.53 2.20 21.57
C SER A 204 14.66 2.28 22.61
N ALA A 205 14.47 1.71 23.81
CA ALA A 205 15.52 1.56 24.83
C ALA A 205 16.51 0.44 24.42
N THR A 206 17.07 0.57 23.23
CA THR A 206 17.86 -0.41 22.48
C THR A 206 19.22 -0.74 23.10
N GLY A 207 19.63 -0.01 24.15
CA GLY A 207 20.99 -0.10 24.70
C GLY A 207 21.25 -1.18 25.75
N LYS A 208 20.24 -1.86 26.30
CA LYS A 208 20.43 -2.72 27.50
C LYS A 208 19.92 -4.16 27.43
N VAL A 209 19.18 -4.55 26.38
CA VAL A 209 18.58 -5.88 26.28
C VAL A 209 19.19 -6.64 25.10
N GLN A 210 19.63 -7.88 25.34
CA GLN A 210 20.12 -8.76 24.27
C GLN A 210 19.04 -8.95 23.20
N ARG A 211 19.44 -9.01 21.93
CA ARG A 211 18.52 -9.02 20.78
C ARG A 211 17.41 -10.07 20.88
N GLU A 212 17.72 -11.26 21.38
CA GLU A 212 16.75 -12.36 21.49
C GLU A 212 15.59 -12.11 22.48
N TYR A 213 15.78 -11.19 23.43
CA TYR A 213 14.80 -10.87 24.48
C TYR A 213 14.10 -9.52 24.26
N GLN A 214 14.39 -8.84 23.15
CA GLN A 214 13.69 -7.61 22.81
C GLN A 214 12.24 -7.92 22.45
N LEU A 215 11.31 -7.16 23.05
CA LEU A 215 9.89 -7.26 22.77
C LEU A 215 9.56 -6.56 21.46
N MET A 216 8.83 -7.25 20.61
CA MET A 216 8.49 -6.83 19.25
C MET A 216 7.01 -7.06 18.95
N ARG A 217 6.52 -6.34 17.92
CA ARG A 217 5.17 -6.45 17.37
C ARG A 217 5.21 -6.83 15.90
N LEU A 218 4.26 -7.67 15.51
CA LEU A 218 3.98 -7.98 14.13
C LEU A 218 3.29 -6.77 13.47
N MET A 219 3.80 -6.31 12.33
CA MET A 219 3.28 -5.17 11.58
C MET A 219 2.43 -5.59 10.39
N LEU A 220 1.81 -6.77 10.48
CA LEU A 220 1.01 -7.40 9.43
C LEU A 220 -0.40 -7.67 9.93
N GLU A 221 -1.38 -7.41 9.06
CA GLU A 221 -2.78 -7.71 9.32
C GLU A 221 -3.11 -9.16 8.96
N HIS A 222 -4.17 -9.71 9.58
CA HIS A 222 -4.65 -11.06 9.30
C HIS A 222 -4.89 -11.30 7.80
N GLY A 223 -5.56 -10.35 7.13
CA GLY A 223 -5.89 -10.45 5.70
C GLY A 223 -4.65 -10.58 4.82
N GLN A 224 -3.58 -9.82 5.13
CA GLN A 224 -2.32 -9.85 4.39
C GLN A 224 -1.62 -11.21 4.50
N VAL A 225 -1.57 -11.77 5.71
CA VAL A 225 -0.95 -13.09 5.95
C VAL A 225 -1.73 -14.19 5.24
N MET A 226 -3.07 -14.15 5.29
CA MET A 226 -3.91 -15.14 4.64
C MET A 226 -3.84 -15.08 3.12
N GLU A 227 -3.90 -13.87 2.55
CA GLU A 227 -3.75 -13.67 1.12
C GLU A 227 -2.37 -14.15 0.64
N ALA A 228 -1.31 -13.81 1.38
CA ALA A 228 0.04 -14.27 1.07
C ALA A 228 0.11 -15.80 1.04
N LEU A 229 -0.41 -16.49 2.07
CA LEU A 229 -0.40 -17.96 2.15
C LEU A 229 -1.17 -18.64 1.02
N GLN A 230 -2.27 -18.04 0.57
CA GLN A 230 -3.06 -18.57 -0.54
C GLN A 230 -2.32 -18.45 -1.87
N LYS A 231 -1.71 -17.29 -2.12
CA LYS A 231 -1.03 -16.96 -3.39
C LYS A 231 0.47 -17.32 -3.42
N TYR A 232 1.06 -17.77 -2.31
CA TYR A 232 2.49 -18.09 -2.22
C TYR A 232 2.87 -19.26 -3.16
N PRO A 233 3.85 -19.07 -4.08
CA PRO A 233 4.27 -20.10 -5.03
C PRO A 233 4.79 -21.36 -4.33
N GLN A 234 4.23 -22.53 -4.65
CA GLN A 234 4.68 -23.82 -4.13
C GLN A 234 4.77 -23.91 -2.59
N CYS A 235 3.91 -23.18 -1.87
CA CYS A 235 3.89 -23.22 -0.40
C CYS A 235 3.62 -24.66 0.10
N PRO A 236 4.49 -25.23 0.96
CA PRO A 236 4.32 -26.60 1.46
C PRO A 236 2.98 -26.81 2.16
N THR A 237 2.33 -27.93 1.88
CA THR A 237 0.98 -28.24 2.40
C THR A 237 0.92 -28.20 3.93
N ASP A 238 1.97 -28.67 4.61
CA ASP A 238 2.03 -28.66 6.07
C ASP A 238 2.09 -27.25 6.67
N VAL A 239 2.71 -26.29 5.96
CA VAL A 239 2.72 -24.88 6.36
C VAL A 239 1.32 -24.28 6.25
N LYS A 240 0.61 -24.56 5.13
CA LYS A 240 -0.77 -24.10 4.95
C LYS A 240 -1.71 -24.69 6.01
N GLN A 241 -1.60 -26.00 6.27
CA GLN A 241 -2.40 -26.66 7.30
C GLN A 241 -2.12 -26.10 8.69
N TRP A 242 -0.84 -25.84 9.00
CA TRP A 242 -0.48 -25.24 10.29
C TRP A 242 -1.05 -23.84 10.44
N ALA A 243 -0.92 -22.98 9.42
CA ALA A 243 -1.52 -21.64 9.44
C ALA A 243 -3.04 -21.68 9.66
N LEU A 244 -3.76 -22.56 8.94
CA LEU A 244 -5.20 -22.73 9.13
C LEU A 244 -5.56 -23.19 10.54
N SER A 245 -4.76 -24.08 11.14
CA SER A 245 -4.99 -24.53 12.52
C SER A 245 -4.60 -23.51 13.58
N ALA A 246 -3.61 -22.66 13.29
CA ALA A 246 -3.07 -21.69 14.23
C ALA A 246 -3.91 -20.40 14.27
N PHE A 247 -4.72 -20.15 13.24
CA PHE A 247 -5.60 -18.98 13.13
C PHE A 247 -7.08 -19.33 13.32
N ALA A 248 -7.40 -20.59 13.64
CA ALA A 248 -8.74 -21.06 13.96
C ALA A 248 -9.12 -20.69 15.40
#